data_AF-A0AAV7Y533-F1
#
_entry.id   AF-A0AAV7Y533-F1
#
_cell.length_a   1.000
_cell.length_b   1.000
_cell.length_c   1.000
_cell.angle_alpha   90.00
_cell.angle_beta   90.00
_cell.angle_gamma   90.00
#
_symmetry.space_group_name_H-M   'P 1'
#
loop_
_entity.id
_entity.type
_entity.pdbx_description
1 polymer ?
#
loop_
_entity_poly.entity_id
_entity_poly.type
_entity_poly.pdbx_seq_one_letter_code
_entity_poly.pdbx_strand_id
1 'polypeptide(L)'
;MSILTDKLKKKQLRRLLRHSRKYLYSPTYEIYSEIRYDQPYIKELIQTKKLSPLFHPQSLKSDIVSCECNICFNFFPILNQTTCCSKQICSECFLQIQPKAKTTTTNMCPFCRSPGFSVSFSLRSGLKKITHLNNTKINKEKLQLSRESERNEFQKTNEETRKKLLKIRHEEEKNGLYEQERNEDLRKEKIRKREKEMFLLQKKKQEQIQRKLDKTREKERQIKRERERERERERERERLRILEKQRQIQREKLLEREREKEKERERENENEKGVIDEKIKNLTFNSNMINAIMNEPALLNEIVKKIHQLPDQNHKIDVPSLQKIILQTMQKNYSSEMLNK
;
A
#
# COMPACT_ATOMS: atom_id res chain seq x y z
N MET A 1 17.19 -18.46 -29.59
CA MET A 1 15.86 -18.46 -28.91
C MET A 1 15.44 -17.09 -28.37
N SER A 2 16.31 -16.30 -27.72
CA SER A 2 15.98 -14.95 -27.19
C SER A 2 15.38 -13.99 -28.26
N ILE A 3 15.99 -13.92 -29.44
CA ILE A 3 15.58 -13.02 -30.55
C ILE A 3 14.21 -13.39 -31.14
N LEU A 4 13.86 -14.68 -31.19
CA LEU A 4 12.55 -15.15 -31.69
C LEU A 4 11.41 -14.75 -30.75
N THR A 5 11.64 -14.80 -29.44
CA THR A 5 10.63 -14.38 -28.46
C THR A 5 10.34 -12.89 -28.54
N ASP A 6 11.34 -12.06 -28.86
CA ASP A 6 11.15 -10.61 -29.02
C ASP A 6 10.41 -10.22 -30.30
N LYS A 7 10.62 -10.95 -31.40
CA LYS A 7 9.82 -10.78 -32.63
C LYS A 7 8.36 -11.19 -32.42
N LEU A 8 8.10 -12.28 -31.69
CA LEU A 8 6.75 -12.72 -31.35
C LEU A 8 6.04 -11.72 -30.43
N LYS A 9 6.72 -11.22 -29.39
CA LYS A 9 6.25 -10.17 -28.47
C LYS A 9 5.90 -8.88 -29.22
N LYS A 10 6.76 -8.42 -30.13
CA LYS A 10 6.51 -7.23 -30.97
C LYS A 10 5.32 -7.46 -31.92
N LYS A 11 5.16 -8.65 -32.49
CA LYS A 11 4.03 -8.98 -33.38
C LYS A 11 2.69 -9.04 -32.63
N GLN A 12 2.66 -9.60 -31.42
CA GLN A 12 1.49 -9.64 -30.55
C GLN A 12 1.12 -8.25 -30.04
N LEU A 13 2.11 -7.45 -29.60
CA LEU A 13 1.91 -6.05 -29.20
C LEU A 13 1.37 -5.21 -30.37
N ARG A 14 1.93 -5.36 -31.57
CA ARG A 14 1.42 -4.70 -32.79
C ARG A 14 0.02 -5.19 -33.20
N ARG A 15 -0.40 -6.39 -32.82
CA ARG A 15 -1.77 -6.89 -33.05
C ARG A 15 -2.75 -6.32 -32.03
N LEU A 16 -2.37 -6.27 -30.75
CA LEU A 16 -3.15 -5.65 -29.67
C LEU A 16 -3.33 -4.15 -29.89
N LEU A 17 -2.28 -3.43 -30.31
CA LEU A 17 -2.34 -2.00 -30.65
C LEU A 17 -3.09 -1.72 -31.97
N ARG A 18 -3.15 -2.69 -32.89
CA ARG A 18 -4.00 -2.59 -34.08
C ARG A 18 -5.48 -2.83 -33.74
N HIS A 19 -5.76 -3.80 -32.87
CA HIS A 19 -7.09 -4.05 -32.34
C HIS A 19 -7.59 -2.93 -31.42
N SER A 20 -6.70 -2.27 -30.67
CA SER A 20 -7.09 -1.14 -29.82
C SER A 20 -7.71 0.00 -30.62
N ARG A 21 -7.35 0.19 -31.90
CA ARG A 21 -8.04 1.17 -32.77
C ARG A 21 -9.53 0.88 -32.96
N LYS A 22 -9.97 -0.37 -32.90
CA LYS A 22 -11.40 -0.76 -32.93
C LYS A 22 -12.10 -0.49 -31.59
N TYR A 23 -11.36 -0.58 -30.49
CA TYR A 23 -11.84 -0.42 -29.11
C TYR A 23 -11.64 0.99 -28.54
N LEU A 24 -11.32 1.97 -29.39
CA LEU A 24 -11.18 3.39 -29.02
C LEU A 24 -12.53 4.14 -29.01
N TYR A 25 -13.59 3.56 -29.56
CA TYR A 25 -14.73 4.34 -30.07
C TYR A 25 -16.11 3.97 -29.52
N SER A 26 -16.24 2.95 -28.67
CA SER A 26 -17.54 2.59 -28.08
C SER A 26 -17.38 2.43 -26.57
N PRO A 27 -17.86 3.38 -25.77
CA PRO A 27 -17.84 3.34 -24.32
C PRO A 27 -19.19 2.85 -23.87
N THR A 28 -19.43 1.54 -23.92
CA THR A 28 -20.62 0.95 -23.30
C THR A 28 -20.50 -0.56 -23.37
N TYR A 29 -20.09 -1.18 -22.26
CA TYR A 29 -20.44 -2.57 -21.97
C TYR A 29 -21.70 -2.63 -21.10
N GLU A 30 -22.41 -1.51 -20.94
CA GLU A 30 -23.57 -1.35 -20.05
C GLU A 30 -23.30 -1.76 -18.59
N ILE A 31 -22.02 -1.98 -18.20
CA ILE A 31 -21.64 -2.21 -16.80
C ILE A 31 -22.00 -0.97 -15.97
N TYR A 32 -21.84 0.21 -16.56
CA TYR A 32 -22.36 1.45 -16.03
C TYR A 32 -23.16 2.18 -17.11
N SER A 33 -24.40 2.57 -16.79
CA SER A 33 -25.34 3.22 -17.69
C SER A 33 -24.94 4.64 -18.11
N GLU A 34 -24.00 5.26 -17.39
CA GLU A 34 -23.53 6.63 -17.64
C GLU A 34 -22.01 6.72 -17.50
N ILE A 35 -21.27 6.72 -18.62
CA ILE A 35 -19.87 7.16 -18.62
C ILE A 35 -19.86 8.68 -18.75
N ARG A 36 -19.55 9.36 -17.63
CA ARG A 36 -19.73 10.81 -17.45
C ARG A 36 -18.56 11.68 -17.94
N TYR A 37 -17.70 11.15 -18.80
CA TYR A 37 -16.54 11.85 -19.37
C TYR A 37 -16.68 12.01 -20.88
N ASP A 38 -16.27 13.17 -21.38
CA ASP A 38 -16.33 13.49 -22.80
C ASP A 38 -15.39 12.59 -23.62
N GLN A 39 -15.89 12.08 -24.74
CA GLN A 39 -15.21 11.10 -25.58
C GLN A 39 -13.86 11.58 -26.16
N PRO A 40 -13.73 12.84 -26.62
CA PRO A 40 -12.45 13.40 -27.05
C PRO A 40 -11.39 13.39 -25.94
N TYR A 41 -11.78 13.66 -24.69
CA TYR A 41 -10.85 13.67 -23.55
C TYR A 41 -10.33 12.25 -23.24
N ILE A 42 -11.21 11.25 -23.18
CA ILE A 42 -10.81 9.85 -22.99
C ILE A 42 -9.89 9.41 -24.15
N LYS A 43 -10.25 9.77 -25.38
CA LYS A 43 -9.47 9.47 -26.58
C LYS A 43 -8.07 10.07 -26.50
N GLU A 44 -7.94 11.32 -26.06
CA GLU A 44 -6.64 11.97 -25.84
C GLU A 44 -5.82 11.22 -24.80
N LEU A 45 -6.40 10.85 -23.65
CA LEU A 45 -5.70 10.08 -22.61
C LEU A 45 -5.19 8.73 -23.10
N ILE A 46 -5.97 8.03 -23.94
CA ILE A 46 -5.54 6.75 -24.52
C ILE A 46 -4.47 6.96 -25.59
N GLN A 47 -4.63 7.95 -26.47
CA GLN A 47 -3.66 8.28 -27.52
C GLN A 47 -2.31 8.71 -26.96
N THR A 48 -2.32 9.51 -25.89
CA THR A 48 -1.14 9.93 -25.14
C THR A 48 -0.59 8.85 -24.20
N LYS A 49 -1.22 7.67 -24.16
CA LYS A 49 -0.86 6.51 -23.32
C LYS A 49 -0.87 6.82 -21.81
N LYS A 50 -1.64 7.81 -21.39
CA LYS A 50 -1.92 8.07 -19.97
C LYS A 50 -2.98 7.10 -19.43
N LEU A 51 -3.81 6.53 -20.31
CA LEU A 51 -4.85 5.57 -19.98
C LEU A 51 -4.82 4.36 -20.94
N SER A 52 -5.17 3.18 -20.44
CA SER A 52 -5.31 1.97 -21.23
C SER A 52 -6.52 2.07 -22.16
N PRO A 53 -6.49 1.43 -23.35
CA PRO A 53 -7.69 1.26 -24.16
C PRO A 53 -8.84 0.60 -23.38
N LEU A 54 -10.08 0.96 -23.74
CA LEU A 54 -11.32 0.41 -23.20
C LEU A 54 -11.57 -0.99 -23.77
N PHE A 55 -10.78 -1.98 -23.35
CA PHE A 55 -10.97 -3.38 -23.79
C PHE A 55 -12.28 -3.98 -23.27
N HIS A 56 -12.84 -4.94 -24.00
CA HIS A 56 -14.03 -5.67 -23.57
C HIS A 56 -13.70 -6.55 -22.36
N PRO A 57 -14.59 -6.61 -21.34
CA PRO A 57 -14.45 -7.53 -20.22
C PRO A 57 -14.55 -8.97 -20.74
N GLN A 58 -13.72 -9.86 -20.17
CA GLN A 58 -13.83 -11.31 -20.37
C GLN A 58 -14.14 -11.95 -19.02
N SER A 59 -15.18 -12.77 -18.96
CA SER A 59 -15.57 -13.49 -17.73
C SER A 59 -14.63 -14.64 -17.40
N LEU A 60 -13.91 -15.16 -18.40
CA LEU A 60 -12.95 -16.25 -18.24
C LEU A 60 -11.54 -15.78 -18.56
N LYS A 61 -10.59 -16.33 -17.80
CA LYS A 61 -9.16 -16.09 -18.00
C LYS A 61 -8.71 -16.70 -19.33
N SER A 62 -8.41 -15.85 -20.31
CA SER A 62 -7.75 -16.28 -21.55
C SER A 62 -6.34 -16.80 -21.26
N ASP A 63 -5.97 -17.92 -21.91
CA ASP A 63 -4.68 -18.62 -21.77
C ASP A 63 -3.44 -17.79 -22.14
N ILE A 64 -3.61 -16.64 -22.80
CA ILE A 64 -2.50 -15.98 -23.48
C ILE A 64 -2.20 -14.61 -22.85
N VAL A 65 -3.21 -13.78 -22.57
CA VAL A 65 -2.99 -12.42 -22.01
C VAL A 65 -4.26 -11.91 -21.31
N SER A 66 -4.40 -12.13 -20.01
CA SER A 66 -5.49 -11.54 -19.22
C SER A 66 -5.03 -11.10 -17.83
N CYS A 67 -5.31 -9.85 -17.50
CA CYS A 67 -5.16 -9.26 -16.17
C CYS A 67 -6.54 -9.01 -15.58
N GLU A 68 -6.71 -9.31 -14.31
CA GLU A 68 -7.98 -9.14 -13.60
C GLU A 68 -8.07 -7.72 -13.00
N CYS A 69 -9.21 -7.06 -13.19
CA CYS A 69 -9.48 -5.77 -12.58
C CYS A 69 -9.86 -5.95 -11.10
N ASN A 70 -9.21 -5.23 -10.19
CA ASN A 70 -9.48 -5.32 -8.75
C ASN A 70 -10.82 -4.71 -8.30
N ILE A 71 -11.66 -4.24 -9.22
CA ILE A 71 -12.96 -3.62 -8.92
C ILE A 71 -14.10 -4.44 -9.52
N CYS A 72 -14.08 -4.70 -10.83
CA CYS A 72 -15.13 -5.46 -11.49
C CYS A 72 -14.81 -6.96 -11.65
N PHE A 73 -13.63 -7.42 -11.24
CA PHE A 73 -13.16 -8.82 -11.31
C PHE A 73 -13.16 -9.46 -12.71
N ASN A 74 -13.42 -8.67 -13.76
CA ASN A 74 -13.33 -9.12 -15.14
C ASN A 74 -11.87 -9.12 -15.63
N PHE A 75 -11.61 -9.96 -16.63
CA PHE A 75 -10.31 -10.10 -17.28
C PHE A 75 -10.18 -9.18 -18.49
N PHE A 76 -9.03 -8.51 -18.61
CA PHE A 76 -8.71 -7.60 -19.71
C PHE A 76 -7.29 -7.87 -20.22
N PRO A 77 -7.00 -7.65 -21.52
CA PRO A 77 -5.66 -7.86 -22.06
C PRO A 77 -4.59 -7.02 -21.36
N ILE A 78 -4.89 -5.76 -21.10
CA ILE A 78 -3.99 -4.84 -20.40
C ILE A 78 -4.83 -3.94 -19.51
N LEU A 79 -4.35 -3.67 -18.31
CA LEU A 79 -5.00 -2.82 -17.32
C LEU A 79 -4.14 -1.62 -16.98
N ASN A 80 -4.78 -0.61 -16.39
CA ASN A 80 -4.07 0.49 -15.75
C ASN A 80 -3.52 0.04 -14.40
N GLN A 81 -2.47 0.69 -13.95
CA GLN A 81 -1.89 0.47 -12.63
C GLN A 81 -1.99 1.75 -11.80
N THR A 82 -2.58 1.66 -10.61
CA THR A 82 -2.64 2.79 -9.68
C THR A 82 -1.23 3.22 -9.29
N THR A 83 -0.97 4.52 -9.29
CA THR A 83 0.35 5.08 -8.96
C THR A 83 0.76 4.84 -7.51
N CYS A 84 -0.21 4.89 -6.58
CA CYS A 84 0.04 4.80 -5.13
C CYS A 84 0.31 3.37 -4.62
N CYS A 85 -0.48 2.37 -5.04
CA CYS A 85 -0.40 1.01 -4.48
C CYS A 85 -0.24 -0.08 -5.54
N SER A 86 0.02 0.30 -6.80
CA SER A 86 0.30 -0.64 -7.89
C SER A 86 -0.79 -1.68 -8.20
N LYS A 87 -2.04 -1.45 -7.76
CA LYS A 87 -3.20 -2.30 -8.05
C LYS A 87 -3.71 -2.13 -9.48
N GLN A 88 -4.35 -3.16 -10.01
CA GLN A 88 -4.80 -3.21 -11.41
C GLN A 88 -6.26 -2.74 -11.52
N ILE A 89 -6.54 -1.86 -12.48
CA ILE A 89 -7.88 -1.29 -12.67
C ILE A 89 -8.16 -1.07 -14.16
N CYS A 90 -9.36 -1.42 -14.62
CA CYS A 90 -9.75 -1.16 -16.01
C CYS A 90 -10.05 0.34 -16.21
N SER A 91 -9.98 0.80 -17.46
CA SER A 91 -10.18 2.22 -17.76
C SER A 91 -11.59 2.70 -17.39
N GLU A 92 -12.60 1.84 -17.54
CA GLU A 92 -13.97 2.14 -17.18
C GLU A 92 -14.16 2.30 -15.67
N CYS A 93 -13.66 1.36 -14.86
CA CYS A 93 -13.71 1.49 -13.39
C CYS A 93 -12.89 2.68 -12.89
N PHE A 94 -11.76 3.00 -13.54
CA PHE A 94 -10.98 4.19 -13.20
C PHE A 94 -11.78 5.48 -13.45
N LEU A 95 -12.38 5.61 -14.64
CA LEU A 95 -13.20 6.77 -15.01
C LEU A 95 -14.41 6.91 -14.08
N GLN A 96 -15.03 5.80 -13.64
CA GLN A 96 -16.17 5.86 -12.73
C GLN A 96 -15.84 6.43 -11.34
N ILE A 97 -14.59 6.26 -10.88
CA ILE A 97 -14.14 6.72 -9.55
C ILE A 97 -13.58 8.15 -9.60
N GLN A 98 -13.17 8.63 -10.78
CA GLN A 98 -12.68 10.00 -10.91
C GLN A 98 -13.83 11.02 -10.70
N PRO A 99 -13.57 12.14 -10.00
CA PRO A 99 -14.55 13.16 -9.71
C PRO A 99 -14.86 13.99 -10.96
N LYS A 100 -16.10 14.49 -11.01
CA LYS A 100 -16.70 15.17 -12.17
C LYS A 100 -16.11 16.55 -12.48
N ALA A 101 -15.47 17.21 -11.51
CA ALA A 101 -14.91 18.55 -11.65
C ALA A 101 -13.78 18.79 -10.64
N LYS A 102 -13.12 19.95 -10.70
CA LYS A 102 -12.16 20.45 -9.69
C LYS A 102 -12.84 20.75 -8.34
N THR A 103 -13.71 19.88 -7.85
CA THR A 103 -14.25 19.98 -6.50
C THR A 103 -13.14 19.62 -5.52
N THR A 104 -13.02 20.40 -4.45
CA THR A 104 -11.94 20.38 -3.45
C THR A 104 -11.85 19.07 -2.64
N THR A 105 -12.68 18.08 -2.95
CA THR A 105 -12.65 16.74 -2.37
C THR A 105 -11.42 15.98 -2.88
N THR A 106 -10.52 15.63 -1.97
CA THR A 106 -9.34 14.81 -2.24
C THR A 106 -9.75 13.46 -2.84
N ASN A 107 -9.29 13.18 -4.06
CA ASN A 107 -9.46 11.87 -4.69
C ASN A 107 -8.68 10.80 -3.94
N MET A 108 -9.38 9.96 -3.19
CA MET A 108 -8.78 8.87 -2.42
C MET A 108 -8.76 7.58 -3.25
N CYS A 109 -7.65 6.85 -3.20
CA CYS A 109 -7.54 5.56 -3.84
C CYS A 109 -8.50 4.54 -3.21
N PRO A 110 -9.31 3.82 -4.00
CA PRO A 110 -10.28 2.84 -3.46
C PRO A 110 -9.60 1.64 -2.79
N PHE A 111 -8.32 1.40 -3.07
CA PHE A 111 -7.60 0.24 -2.54
C PHE A 111 -6.80 0.54 -1.27
N CYS A 112 -6.15 1.70 -1.19
CA CYS A 112 -5.22 2.04 -0.10
C CYS A 112 -5.53 3.37 0.58
N ARG A 113 -6.60 4.07 0.16
CA ARG A 113 -7.03 5.38 0.68
C ARG A 113 -5.95 6.48 0.61
N SER A 114 -4.93 6.34 -0.25
CA SER A 114 -3.97 7.42 -0.47
C SER A 114 -4.62 8.57 -1.27
N PRO A 115 -4.37 9.85 -0.93
CA PRO A 115 -4.85 10.98 -1.70
C PRO A 115 -4.15 11.05 -3.08
N GLY A 116 -4.76 11.76 -4.03
CA GLY A 116 -4.22 11.93 -5.38
C GLY A 116 -4.39 10.70 -6.28
N PHE A 117 -5.55 10.02 -6.18
CA PHE A 117 -5.85 8.82 -6.98
C PHE A 117 -5.64 9.07 -8.48
N SER A 118 -4.65 8.39 -9.03
CA SER A 118 -4.25 8.46 -10.43
C SER A 118 -3.77 7.08 -10.89
N VAL A 119 -3.76 6.90 -12.20
CA VAL A 119 -3.27 5.67 -12.82
C VAL A 119 -2.15 5.97 -13.81
N SER A 120 -1.30 4.97 -14.00
CA SER A 120 -0.31 4.94 -15.05
C SER A 120 -0.61 3.77 -15.99
N PHE A 121 -0.50 4.02 -17.29
CA PHE A 121 -0.61 2.98 -18.30
C PHE A 121 0.76 2.71 -18.91
N SER A 122 1.20 1.45 -18.86
CA SER A 122 2.46 1.03 -19.45
C SER A 122 2.29 -0.32 -20.13
N LEU A 123 2.47 -0.32 -21.45
CA LEU A 123 2.50 -1.54 -22.26
C LEU A 123 3.59 -2.51 -21.77
N ARG A 124 4.69 -1.99 -21.19
CA ARG A 124 5.78 -2.78 -20.63
C ARG A 124 5.37 -3.54 -19.36
N SER A 125 4.48 -3.00 -18.55
CA SER A 125 4.04 -3.63 -17.29
C SER A 125 3.15 -4.84 -17.55
N GLY A 126 2.24 -4.77 -18.54
CA GLY A 126 1.48 -5.93 -19.02
C GLY A 126 2.38 -7.02 -19.61
N LEU A 127 3.40 -6.62 -20.39
CA LEU A 127 4.38 -7.55 -20.99
C LEU A 127 5.27 -8.27 -19.97
N LYS A 128 5.64 -7.64 -18.85
CA LYS A 128 6.45 -8.27 -17.79
C LYS A 128 5.71 -9.44 -17.12
N LYS A 129 4.40 -9.30 -16.90
CA LYS A 129 3.56 -10.38 -16.36
C LYS A 129 3.37 -11.51 -17.38
N ILE A 130 3.21 -11.16 -18.67
CA ILE A 130 3.21 -12.12 -19.79
C ILE A 130 4.52 -12.90 -19.87
N THR A 131 5.68 -12.26 -19.70
CA THR A 131 6.97 -12.96 -19.72
C THR A 131 7.11 -13.96 -18.58
N HIS A 132 6.61 -13.64 -17.39
CA HIS A 132 6.67 -14.58 -16.27
C HIS A 132 5.76 -15.78 -16.48
N LEU A 133 4.51 -15.58 -16.91
CA LEU A 133 3.58 -16.68 -17.19
C LEU A 133 4.04 -17.55 -18.37
N ASN A 134 4.50 -16.93 -19.46
CA ASN A 134 5.03 -17.66 -20.61
C ASN A 134 6.30 -18.42 -20.28
N ASN A 135 7.22 -17.84 -19.50
CA ASN A 135 8.41 -18.57 -19.06
C ASN A 135 8.03 -19.77 -18.19
N THR A 136 7.04 -19.64 -17.29
CA THR A 136 6.56 -20.78 -16.50
C THR A 136 5.86 -21.86 -17.35
N LYS A 137 5.10 -21.47 -18.38
CA LYS A 137 4.43 -22.42 -19.29
C LYS A 137 5.42 -23.10 -20.24
N ILE A 138 6.32 -22.33 -20.85
CA ILE A 138 7.41 -22.84 -21.71
C ILE A 138 8.35 -23.74 -20.92
N ASN A 139 8.66 -23.43 -19.67
CA ASN A 139 9.50 -24.31 -18.84
C ASN A 139 8.79 -25.63 -18.50
N LYS A 140 7.47 -25.59 -18.28
CA LYS A 140 6.66 -26.82 -18.08
C LYS A 140 6.55 -27.66 -19.36
N GLU A 141 6.26 -27.04 -20.50
CA GLU A 141 6.17 -27.72 -21.80
C GLU A 141 7.53 -28.27 -22.24
N LYS A 142 8.63 -27.53 -22.05
CA LYS A 142 9.98 -28.04 -22.30
C LYS A 142 10.34 -29.23 -21.41
N LEU A 143 9.94 -29.20 -20.14
CA LEU A 143 10.16 -30.32 -19.23
C LEU A 143 9.32 -31.54 -19.64
N GLN A 144 8.10 -31.34 -20.14
CA GLN A 144 7.26 -32.43 -20.68
C GLN A 144 7.83 -32.99 -21.98
N LEU A 145 8.19 -32.15 -22.94
CA LEU A 145 8.79 -32.57 -24.22
C LEU A 145 10.13 -33.27 -24.01
N SER A 146 10.96 -32.84 -23.04
CA SER A 146 12.20 -33.56 -22.67
C SER A 146 11.89 -34.94 -22.12
N ARG A 147 10.88 -35.07 -21.24
CA ARG A 147 10.45 -36.36 -20.67
C ARG A 147 9.84 -37.29 -21.72
N GLU A 148 9.08 -36.76 -22.67
CA GLU A 148 8.51 -37.53 -23.78
C GLU A 148 9.57 -37.95 -24.79
N SER A 149 10.53 -37.07 -25.11
CA SER A 149 11.69 -37.39 -25.94
C SER A 149 12.50 -38.53 -25.33
N GLU A 150 12.83 -38.44 -24.04
CA GLU A 150 13.55 -39.49 -23.30
C GLU A 150 12.78 -40.81 -23.29
N ARG A 151 11.45 -40.77 -23.13
CA ARG A 151 10.58 -41.97 -23.21
C ARG A 151 10.58 -42.61 -24.60
N ASN A 152 10.44 -41.80 -25.64
CA ASN A 152 10.35 -42.27 -27.03
C ASN A 152 11.71 -42.80 -27.51
N GLU A 153 12.81 -42.17 -27.10
CA GLU A 153 14.17 -42.63 -27.38
C GLU A 153 14.46 -43.96 -26.67
N PHE A 154 14.02 -44.09 -25.41
CA PHE A 154 14.10 -45.36 -24.67
C PHE A 154 13.27 -46.47 -25.33
N GLN A 155 12.06 -46.17 -25.83
CA GLN A 155 11.24 -47.15 -26.54
C GLN A 155 11.85 -47.57 -27.89
N LYS A 156 12.36 -46.62 -28.68
CA LYS A 156 13.04 -46.91 -29.96
C LYS A 156 14.29 -47.77 -29.77
N THR A 157 15.15 -47.42 -28.81
CA THR A 157 16.35 -48.22 -28.52
C THR A 157 15.98 -49.62 -28.05
N ASN A 158 14.95 -49.77 -27.21
CA ASN A 158 14.51 -51.09 -26.74
C ASN A 158 13.93 -51.94 -27.88
N GLU A 159 13.18 -51.34 -28.81
CA GLU A 159 12.62 -52.03 -29.97
C GLU A 159 13.68 -52.41 -31.02
N GLU A 160 14.66 -51.53 -31.28
CA GLU A 160 15.82 -51.85 -32.13
C GLU A 160 16.68 -52.97 -31.53
N THR A 161 16.88 -52.96 -30.21
CA THR A 161 17.62 -54.03 -29.51
C THR A 161 16.88 -55.36 -29.64
N ARG A 162 15.55 -55.35 -29.49
CA ARG A 162 14.70 -56.53 -29.70
C ARG A 162 14.74 -57.04 -31.15
N LYS A 163 14.70 -56.15 -32.15
CA LYS A 163 14.82 -56.52 -33.58
C LYS A 163 16.19 -57.11 -33.92
N LYS A 164 17.27 -56.57 -33.34
CA LYS A 164 18.63 -57.13 -33.49
C LYS A 164 18.76 -58.52 -32.85
N LEU A 165 18.18 -58.72 -31.66
CA LEU A 165 18.18 -60.03 -30.99
C LEU A 165 17.40 -61.11 -31.78
N LEU A 166 16.30 -60.73 -32.44
CA LEU A 166 15.52 -61.65 -33.29
C LEU A 166 16.29 -62.07 -34.55
N LYS A 167 17.07 -61.16 -35.16
CA LYS A 167 17.91 -61.48 -36.32
C LYS A 167 19.05 -62.43 -35.96
N ILE A 168 19.72 -62.20 -34.83
CA ILE A 168 20.78 -63.09 -34.33
C ILE A 168 20.23 -64.50 -34.10
N ARG A 169 19.04 -64.63 -33.51
CA ARG A 169 18.38 -65.93 -33.29
C ARG A 169 18.10 -66.68 -34.60
N HIS A 170 17.62 -65.97 -35.62
CA HIS A 170 17.34 -66.54 -36.94
C HIS A 170 18.61 -66.96 -37.70
N GLU A 171 19.71 -66.23 -37.54
CA GLU A 171 21.01 -66.57 -38.13
C GLU A 171 21.68 -67.75 -37.40
N GLU A 172 21.52 -67.85 -36.07
CA GLU A 172 21.98 -68.97 -35.26
C GLU A 172 21.24 -70.28 -35.59
N GLU A 173 19.94 -70.21 -35.90
CA GLU A 173 19.12 -71.36 -36.35
C GLU A 173 19.51 -71.86 -37.75
N LYS A 174 20.15 -71.01 -38.58
CA LYS A 174 20.52 -71.35 -39.97
C LYS A 174 21.91 -71.98 -40.11
N ASN A 175 22.77 -71.88 -39.08
CA ASN A 175 24.23 -72.08 -39.20
C ASN A 175 24.83 -73.24 -38.39
N GLY A 176 24.10 -74.32 -38.13
CA GLY A 176 24.82 -75.59 -37.97
C GLY A 176 24.19 -76.59 -37.04
N LEU A 177 23.67 -77.66 -37.64
CA LEU A 177 23.70 -79.01 -37.10
C LEU A 177 25.10 -79.59 -37.34
N TYR A 178 25.93 -79.70 -36.29
CA TYR A 178 26.83 -80.86 -35.99
C TYR A 178 27.93 -80.64 -34.92
N GLU A 179 28.03 -79.48 -34.26
CA GLU A 179 28.88 -79.27 -33.05
C GLU A 179 28.07 -78.67 -31.88
N GLN A 180 26.77 -78.99 -31.85
CA GLN A 180 25.76 -78.17 -31.16
C GLN A 180 25.77 -78.30 -29.64
N GLU A 181 25.94 -79.49 -29.04
CA GLU A 181 25.66 -79.66 -27.60
C GLU A 181 26.74 -79.11 -26.65
N ARG A 182 28.04 -79.23 -26.98
CA ARG A 182 29.13 -78.74 -26.10
C ARG A 182 29.33 -77.22 -26.18
N ASN A 183 28.96 -76.60 -27.31
CA ASN A 183 29.01 -75.14 -27.51
C ASN A 183 27.76 -74.42 -26.97
N GLU A 184 26.64 -75.11 -26.81
CA GLU A 184 25.39 -74.53 -26.32
C GLU A 184 25.47 -74.16 -24.83
N ASP A 185 26.11 -75.00 -24.01
CA ASP A 185 26.33 -74.73 -22.59
C ASP A 185 27.22 -73.50 -22.38
N LEU A 186 28.30 -73.38 -23.17
CA LEU A 186 29.18 -72.22 -23.14
C LEU A 186 28.45 -70.93 -23.58
N ARG A 187 27.51 -71.02 -24.53
CA ARG A 187 26.66 -69.89 -24.94
C ARG A 187 25.66 -69.51 -23.85
N LYS A 188 24.97 -70.49 -23.24
CA LYS A 188 24.04 -70.27 -22.12
C LYS A 188 24.73 -69.62 -20.93
N GLU A 189 25.96 -70.04 -20.61
CA GLU A 189 26.74 -69.43 -19.53
C GLU A 189 27.16 -67.98 -19.84
N LYS A 190 27.59 -67.69 -21.07
CA LYS A 190 27.88 -66.32 -21.51
C LYS A 190 26.64 -65.41 -21.45
N ILE A 191 25.47 -65.92 -21.82
CA ILE A 191 24.19 -65.18 -21.74
C ILE A 191 23.86 -64.89 -20.27
N ARG A 192 23.89 -65.90 -19.39
CA ARG A 192 23.66 -65.72 -17.94
C ARG A 192 24.63 -64.70 -17.33
N LYS A 193 25.89 -64.70 -17.76
CA LYS A 193 26.88 -63.72 -17.30
C LYS A 193 26.52 -62.29 -17.73
N ARG A 194 26.16 -62.08 -19.01
CA ARG A 194 25.71 -60.78 -19.53
C ARG A 194 24.43 -60.29 -18.86
N GLU A 195 23.48 -61.18 -18.59
CA GLU A 195 22.24 -60.85 -17.87
C GLU A 195 22.53 -60.40 -16.43
N LYS A 196 23.42 -61.11 -15.71
CA LYS A 196 23.88 -60.70 -14.37
C LYS A 196 24.56 -59.33 -14.39
N GLU A 197 25.42 -59.07 -15.37
CA GLU A 197 26.09 -57.77 -15.54
C GLU A 197 25.08 -56.65 -15.83
N MET A 198 24.12 -56.89 -16.72
CA MET A 198 23.04 -55.94 -17.04
C MET A 198 22.16 -55.64 -15.83
N PHE A 199 21.77 -56.66 -15.06
CA PHE A 199 21.00 -56.50 -13.84
C PHE A 199 21.76 -55.66 -12.80
N LEU A 200 23.06 -55.93 -12.61
CA LEU A 200 23.90 -55.16 -11.69
C LEU A 200 24.04 -53.69 -12.13
N LEU A 201 24.18 -53.44 -13.43
CA LEU A 201 24.23 -52.09 -13.98
C LEU A 201 22.91 -51.33 -13.77
N GLN A 202 21.78 -52.01 -13.97
CA GLN A 202 20.44 -51.43 -13.73
C GLN A 202 20.24 -51.09 -12.26
N LYS A 203 20.65 -51.97 -11.34
CA LYS A 203 20.63 -51.72 -9.89
C LYS A 203 21.47 -50.49 -9.51
N LYS A 204 22.70 -50.40 -10.03
CA LYS A 204 23.56 -49.22 -9.82
C LYS A 204 22.92 -47.92 -10.33
N LYS A 205 22.27 -47.95 -11.50
CA LYS A 205 21.54 -46.78 -12.03
C LYS A 205 20.37 -46.38 -11.12
N GLN A 206 19.59 -47.35 -10.62
CA GLN A 206 18.50 -47.08 -9.69
C GLN A 206 19.01 -46.45 -8.38
N GLU A 207 20.09 -46.98 -7.80
CA GLU A 207 20.72 -46.41 -6.60
C GLU A 207 21.22 -44.98 -6.84
N GLN A 208 21.80 -44.68 -8.00
CA GLN A 208 22.21 -43.32 -8.36
C GLN A 208 21.02 -42.36 -8.47
N ILE A 209 19.92 -42.79 -9.09
CA ILE A 209 18.68 -42.00 -9.19
C ILE A 209 18.13 -41.72 -7.79
N GLN A 210 18.08 -42.75 -6.93
CA GLN A 210 17.60 -42.62 -5.56
C GLN A 210 18.45 -41.61 -4.76
N ARG A 211 19.78 -41.70 -4.83
CA ARG A 211 20.69 -40.73 -4.20
C ARG A 211 20.47 -39.30 -4.70
N LYS A 212 20.18 -39.09 -5.98
CA LYS A 212 19.87 -37.75 -6.53
C LYS A 212 18.54 -37.21 -6.01
N LEU A 213 17.52 -38.07 -5.88
CA LEU A 213 16.23 -37.71 -5.31
C LEU A 213 16.36 -37.32 -3.84
N ASP A 214 17.10 -38.10 -3.06
CA ASP A 214 17.29 -37.82 -1.62
C ASP A 214 18.07 -36.52 -1.40
N LYS A 215 19.11 -36.25 -2.22
CA LYS A 215 19.82 -34.96 -2.20
C LYS A 215 18.89 -33.79 -2.55
N THR A 216 17.97 -33.97 -3.49
CA THR A 216 17.01 -32.92 -3.87
C THR A 216 16.01 -32.65 -2.75
N ARG A 217 15.48 -33.72 -2.13
CA ARG A 217 14.58 -33.62 -0.98
C ARG A 217 15.23 -32.93 0.21
N GLU A 218 16.51 -33.21 0.48
CA GLU A 218 17.23 -32.55 1.57
C GLU A 218 17.45 -31.06 1.29
N LYS A 219 17.79 -30.69 0.05
CA LYS A 219 17.85 -29.26 -0.35
C LYS A 219 16.51 -28.56 -0.19
N GLU A 220 15.41 -29.20 -0.56
CA GLU A 220 14.06 -28.62 -0.37
C GLU A 220 13.73 -28.42 1.12
N ARG A 221 14.11 -29.37 1.98
CA ARG A 221 13.97 -29.24 3.44
C ARG A 221 14.81 -28.08 3.99
N GLN A 222 16.04 -27.91 3.52
CA GLN A 222 16.90 -26.78 3.90
C GLN A 222 16.29 -25.44 3.50
N ILE A 223 15.83 -25.31 2.24
CA ILE A 223 15.16 -24.09 1.75
C ILE A 223 13.89 -23.80 2.57
N LYS A 224 13.12 -24.84 2.93
CA LYS A 224 11.92 -24.67 3.77
C LYS A 224 12.28 -24.12 5.15
N ARG A 225 13.31 -24.68 5.81
CA ARG A 225 13.81 -24.21 7.11
C ARG A 225 14.34 -22.78 7.04
N GLU A 226 15.04 -22.41 5.97
CA GLU A 226 15.56 -21.05 5.77
C GLU A 226 14.44 -20.03 5.60
N ARG A 227 13.43 -20.33 4.78
CA ARG A 227 12.23 -19.49 4.63
C ARG A 227 11.46 -19.32 5.94
N GLU A 228 11.42 -20.34 6.78
CA GLU A 228 10.77 -20.26 8.09
C GLU A 228 11.52 -19.33 9.04
N ARG A 229 12.86 -19.44 9.09
CA ARG A 229 13.71 -18.49 9.83
C ARG A 229 13.58 -17.05 9.32
N GLU A 230 13.45 -16.86 8.00
CA GLU A 230 13.24 -15.54 7.43
C GLU A 230 11.90 -14.92 7.86
N ARG A 231 10.82 -15.71 7.85
CA ARG A 231 9.51 -15.27 8.37
C ARG A 231 9.57 -14.93 9.86
N GLU A 232 10.33 -15.68 10.64
CA GLU A 232 10.50 -15.40 12.06
C GLU A 232 11.23 -14.07 12.30
N ARG A 233 12.31 -13.81 11.56
CA ARG A 233 13.01 -12.51 11.58
C ARG A 233 12.10 -11.37 11.15
N GLU A 234 11.22 -11.59 10.18
CA GLU A 234 10.25 -10.57 9.74
C GLU A 234 9.23 -10.25 10.84
N ARG A 235 8.69 -11.27 11.51
CA ARG A 235 7.79 -11.09 12.68
C ARG A 235 8.49 -10.34 13.81
N GLU A 236 9.75 -10.63 14.06
CA GLU A 236 10.54 -9.92 15.08
C GLU A 236 10.72 -8.44 14.73
N ARG A 237 11.08 -8.13 13.48
CA ARG A 237 11.16 -6.74 12.99
C ARG A 237 9.82 -6.01 13.13
N GLU A 238 8.71 -6.69 12.85
CA GLU A 238 7.38 -6.11 13.02
C GLU A 238 7.06 -5.80 14.49
N ARG A 239 7.39 -6.72 15.41
CA ARG A 239 7.26 -6.47 16.87
C ARG A 239 8.06 -5.25 17.30
N LEU A 240 9.29 -5.09 16.81
CA LEU A 240 10.12 -3.92 17.11
C LEU A 240 9.50 -2.62 16.61
N ARG A 241 8.95 -2.60 15.38
CA ARG A 241 8.25 -1.42 14.84
C ARG A 241 7.02 -1.04 15.67
N ILE A 242 6.26 -2.03 16.13
CA ILE A 242 5.10 -1.81 17.00
C ILE A 242 5.55 -1.19 18.33
N LEU A 243 6.59 -1.74 18.95
CA LEU A 243 7.13 -1.24 20.22
C LEU A 243 7.68 0.19 20.08
N GLU A 244 8.39 0.48 18.99
CA GLU A 244 8.90 1.83 18.70
C GLU A 244 7.75 2.83 18.53
N LYS A 245 6.70 2.46 17.79
CA LYS A 245 5.49 3.28 17.63
C LYS A 245 4.80 3.55 18.97
N GLN A 246 4.72 2.55 19.86
CA GLN A 246 4.16 2.75 21.19
C GLN A 246 4.99 3.75 22.02
N ARG A 247 6.33 3.66 21.96
CA ARG A 247 7.22 4.62 22.61
C ARG A 247 7.03 6.04 22.06
N GLN A 248 6.87 6.18 20.75
CA GLN A 248 6.61 7.49 20.14
C GLN A 248 5.29 8.09 20.63
N ILE A 249 4.20 7.30 20.64
CA ILE A 249 2.90 7.74 21.17
C ILE A 249 3.02 8.16 22.65
N GLN A 250 3.79 7.42 23.46
CA GLN A 250 4.02 7.80 24.86
C GLN A 250 4.77 9.13 24.97
N ARG A 251 5.79 9.37 24.15
CA ARG A 251 6.52 10.65 24.11
C ARG A 251 5.61 11.81 23.70
N GLU A 252 4.79 11.63 22.66
CA GLU A 252 3.84 12.65 22.20
C GLU A 252 2.81 13.00 23.28
N LYS A 253 2.28 12.01 24.00
CA LYS A 253 1.38 12.23 25.13
C LYS A 253 2.03 12.98 26.29
N LEU A 254 3.32 12.74 26.56
CA LEU A 254 4.05 13.48 27.58
C LEU A 254 4.23 14.95 27.17
N LEU A 255 4.64 15.20 25.92
CA LEU A 255 4.78 16.55 25.38
C LEU A 255 3.45 17.30 25.31
N GLU A 256 2.34 16.62 25.05
CA GLU A 256 1.00 17.20 25.11
C GLU A 256 0.63 17.64 26.53
N ARG A 257 0.86 16.78 27.53
CA ARG A 257 0.65 17.15 28.94
C ARG A 257 1.52 18.32 29.39
N GLU A 258 2.76 18.39 28.93
CA GLU A 258 3.65 19.52 29.23
C GLU A 258 3.13 20.83 28.65
N ARG A 259 2.64 20.81 27.40
CA ARG A 259 2.01 21.97 26.76
C ARG A 259 0.71 22.39 27.45
N GLU A 260 -0.09 21.45 27.93
CA GLU A 260 -1.30 21.77 28.71
C GLU A 260 -0.95 22.47 30.02
N LYS A 261 0.05 21.95 30.75
CA LYS A 261 0.55 22.59 31.98
C LYS A 261 1.14 23.97 31.71
N GLU A 262 1.79 24.18 30.57
CA GLU A 262 2.30 25.50 30.18
C GLU A 262 1.18 26.49 29.94
N LYS A 263 0.14 26.11 29.19
CA LYS A 263 -1.06 26.93 29.00
C LYS A 263 -1.81 27.21 30.29
N GLU A 264 -1.78 26.29 31.25
CA GLU A 264 -2.33 26.52 32.60
C GLU A 264 -1.54 27.60 33.34
N ARG A 265 -0.21 27.51 33.36
CA ARG A 265 0.66 28.55 33.93
C ARG A 265 0.46 29.92 33.24
N GLU A 266 0.30 29.95 31.93
CA GLU A 266 0.01 31.20 31.20
C GLU A 266 -1.31 31.82 31.65
N ARG A 267 -2.37 31.02 31.81
CA ARG A 267 -3.66 31.49 32.31
C ARG A 267 -3.58 31.98 33.76
N GLU A 268 -2.83 31.28 34.61
CA GLU A 268 -2.57 31.73 35.99
C GLU A 268 -1.85 33.08 36.01
N ASN A 269 -0.80 33.24 35.19
CA ASN A 269 -0.06 34.50 35.07
C ASN A 269 -0.94 35.65 34.53
N GLU A 270 -1.80 35.38 33.55
CA GLU A 270 -2.75 36.37 33.01
C GLU A 270 -3.77 36.80 34.07
N ASN A 271 -4.29 35.85 34.86
CA ASN A 271 -5.20 36.14 35.97
C ASN A 271 -4.50 36.98 37.06
N GLU A 272 -3.28 36.62 37.45
CA GLU A 272 -2.47 37.39 38.41
C GLU A 272 -2.23 38.82 37.91
N LYS A 273 -1.87 38.96 36.63
CA LYS A 273 -1.69 40.27 35.99
C LYS A 273 -2.98 41.09 36.01
N GLY A 274 -4.12 40.47 35.70
CA GLY A 274 -5.44 41.11 35.76
C GLY A 274 -5.77 41.66 37.15
N VAL A 275 -5.49 40.87 38.21
CA VAL A 275 -5.66 41.30 39.61
C VAL A 275 -4.74 42.47 39.97
N ILE A 276 -3.48 42.45 39.50
CA ILE A 276 -2.54 43.55 39.72
C ILE A 276 -3.00 44.82 39.00
N ASP A 277 -3.41 44.72 37.73
CA ASP A 277 -3.91 45.85 36.94
C ASP A 277 -5.16 46.49 37.57
N GLU A 278 -6.07 45.69 38.12
CA GLU A 278 -7.24 46.18 38.85
C GLU A 278 -6.86 46.93 40.13
N LYS A 279 -5.90 46.40 40.92
CA LYS A 279 -5.36 47.09 42.09
C LYS A 279 -4.72 48.44 41.72
N ILE A 280 -3.94 48.48 40.63
CA ILE A 280 -3.32 49.72 40.13
C ILE A 280 -4.39 50.74 39.72
N LYS A 281 -5.44 50.32 39.00
CA LYS A 281 -6.56 51.20 38.64
C LYS A 281 -7.23 51.79 39.88
N ASN A 282 -7.50 50.96 40.89
CA ASN A 282 -8.12 51.41 42.15
C ASN A 282 -7.23 52.41 42.91
N LEU A 283 -5.92 52.16 42.99
CA LEU A 283 -4.96 53.10 43.59
C LEU A 283 -4.88 54.42 42.83
N THR A 284 -4.86 54.37 41.49
CA THR A 284 -4.80 55.55 40.62
C THR A 284 -6.08 56.39 40.77
N PHE A 285 -7.24 55.74 40.80
CA PHE A 285 -8.53 56.38 41.05
C PHE A 285 -8.56 57.11 42.39
N ASN A 286 -8.15 56.44 43.46
CA ASN A 286 -8.09 57.05 44.80
C ASN A 286 -7.12 58.24 44.85
N SER A 287 -5.94 58.13 44.22
CA SER A 287 -4.96 59.22 44.13
C SER A 287 -5.53 60.45 43.42
N ASN A 288 -6.19 60.25 42.28
CA ASN A 288 -6.83 61.34 41.53
C ASN A 288 -7.97 62.01 42.33
N MET A 289 -8.77 61.20 43.05
CA MET A 289 -9.83 61.71 43.91
C MET A 289 -9.27 62.57 45.05
N ILE A 290 -8.20 62.12 45.72
CA ILE A 290 -7.51 62.88 46.77
C ILE A 290 -6.97 64.20 46.19
N ASN A 291 -6.28 64.15 45.04
CA ASN A 291 -5.74 65.34 44.39
C ASN A 291 -6.84 66.36 44.02
N ALA A 292 -8.01 65.89 43.55
CA ALA A 292 -9.14 66.76 43.24
C ALA A 292 -9.67 67.49 44.49
N ILE A 293 -9.83 66.77 45.61
CA ILE A 293 -10.26 67.36 46.89
C ILE A 293 -9.24 68.38 47.40
N MET A 294 -7.95 68.05 47.33
CA MET A 294 -6.88 68.91 47.85
C MET A 294 -6.73 70.22 47.06
N ASN A 295 -7.06 70.22 45.77
CA ASN A 295 -6.94 71.39 44.91
C ASN A 295 -8.19 72.29 44.89
N GLU A 296 -9.30 71.88 45.52
CA GLU A 296 -10.56 72.64 45.53
C GLU A 296 -11.10 72.82 46.98
N PRO A 297 -10.70 73.90 47.68
CA PRO A 297 -11.05 74.10 49.10
C PRO A 297 -12.57 74.15 49.37
N ALA A 298 -13.37 74.61 48.40
CA ALA A 298 -14.82 74.65 48.50
C ALA A 298 -15.44 73.25 48.56
N LEU A 299 -14.93 72.32 47.73
CA LEU A 299 -15.35 70.93 47.70
C LEU A 299 -15.01 70.22 49.03
N LEU A 300 -13.81 70.46 49.57
CA LEU A 300 -13.40 69.93 50.87
C LEU A 300 -14.33 70.40 51.99
N ASN A 301 -14.66 71.69 52.03
CA ASN A 301 -15.56 72.25 53.03
C ASN A 301 -16.98 71.65 52.95
N GLU A 302 -17.50 71.39 51.74
CA GLU A 302 -18.80 70.75 51.56
C GLU A 302 -18.80 69.28 52.01
N ILE A 303 -17.72 68.55 51.70
CA ILE A 303 -17.53 67.16 52.17
C ILE A 303 -17.51 67.13 53.71
N VAL A 304 -16.72 68.00 54.34
CA VAL A 304 -16.65 68.11 55.81
C VAL A 304 -18.03 68.43 56.40
N LYS A 305 -18.78 69.35 55.79
CA LYS A 305 -20.14 69.70 56.25
C LYS A 305 -21.09 68.51 56.20
N LYS A 306 -21.06 67.69 55.13
CA LYS A 306 -21.89 66.47 55.03
C LYS A 306 -21.49 65.40 56.03
N ILE A 307 -20.20 65.26 56.33
CA ILE A 307 -19.72 64.34 57.36
C ILE A 307 -20.26 64.75 58.74
N HIS A 308 -20.25 66.04 59.09
CA HIS A 308 -20.79 66.54 60.36
C HIS A 308 -22.32 66.44 60.48
N GLN A 309 -23.04 66.29 59.35
CA GLN A 309 -24.48 66.10 59.33
C GLN A 309 -24.89 64.63 59.52
N LEU A 310 -23.93 63.70 59.51
CA LEU A 310 -24.22 62.31 59.85
C LEU A 310 -24.57 62.23 61.34
N PRO A 311 -25.62 61.47 61.71
CA PRO A 311 -26.04 61.36 63.10
C PRO A 311 -24.88 60.86 63.96
N ASP A 312 -24.63 61.59 65.05
CA ASP A 312 -23.51 61.44 65.97
C ASP A 312 -23.63 60.15 66.80
N GLN A 313 -23.51 59.01 66.11
CA GLN A 313 -23.29 57.71 66.72
C GLN A 313 -21.80 57.42 66.60
N ASN A 314 -21.18 57.13 67.74
CA ASN A 314 -19.76 56.83 67.99
C ASN A 314 -19.14 55.70 67.13
N HIS A 315 -19.38 55.67 65.83
CA HIS A 315 -19.00 54.60 64.92
C HIS A 315 -18.11 55.15 63.83
N LYS A 316 -16.93 54.54 63.71
CA LYS A 316 -15.96 54.78 62.65
C LYS A 316 -16.71 54.73 61.31
N ILE A 317 -16.77 55.87 60.61
CA ILE A 317 -17.26 55.89 59.23
C ILE A 317 -16.36 54.95 58.43
N ASP A 318 -16.95 53.93 57.82
CA ASP A 318 -16.20 53.00 56.99
C ASP A 318 -15.77 53.69 55.69
N VAL A 319 -14.60 53.30 55.20
CA VAL A 319 -13.96 53.90 54.00
C VAL A 319 -14.91 53.91 52.79
N PRO A 320 -15.73 52.87 52.51
CA PRO A 320 -16.69 52.89 51.40
C PRO A 320 -17.77 53.96 51.55
N SER A 321 -18.32 54.16 52.74
CA SER A 321 -19.34 55.20 52.97
C SER A 321 -18.76 56.60 52.81
N LEU A 322 -17.53 56.82 53.28
CA LEU A 322 -16.82 58.08 53.07
C LEU A 322 -16.55 58.34 51.57
N GLN A 323 -16.06 57.34 50.84
CA GLN A 323 -15.85 57.43 49.38
C GLN A 323 -17.17 57.76 48.65
N LYS A 324 -18.27 57.14 49.04
CA LYS A 324 -19.59 57.40 48.45
C LYS A 324 -20.03 58.86 48.66
N ILE A 325 -19.84 59.41 49.85
CA ILE A 325 -20.16 60.82 50.16
C ILE A 325 -19.31 61.76 49.31
N ILE A 326 -18.01 61.48 49.18
CA ILE A 326 -17.08 62.26 48.35
C ILE A 326 -17.55 62.26 46.89
N LEU A 327 -17.80 61.07 46.31
CA LEU A 327 -18.22 60.94 44.91
C LEU A 327 -19.55 61.62 44.62
N GLN A 328 -20.54 61.47 45.50
CA GLN A 328 -21.83 62.15 45.36
C GLN A 328 -21.68 63.68 45.42
N THR A 329 -20.74 64.18 46.22
CA THR A 329 -20.47 65.62 46.34
C THR A 329 -19.76 66.14 45.09
N MET A 330 -18.76 65.44 44.59
CA MET A 330 -18.10 65.77 43.32
C MET A 330 -19.10 65.77 42.15
N GLN A 331 -19.93 64.73 42.03
CA GLN A 331 -20.95 64.64 40.98
C GLN A 331 -21.91 65.83 41.01
N LYS A 332 -22.38 66.23 42.20
CA LYS A 332 -23.29 67.36 42.37
C LYS A 332 -22.66 68.69 41.94
N ASN A 333 -21.38 68.92 42.27
CA ASN A 333 -20.68 70.14 41.91
C ASN A 333 -20.33 70.21 40.41
N TYR A 334 -19.87 69.11 39.82
CA TYR A 334 -19.63 69.04 38.37
C TYR A 334 -20.92 69.16 37.54
N SER A 335 -22.02 68.55 37.97
CA SER A 335 -23.32 68.73 37.30
C SER A 335 -23.79 70.18 37.39
N SER A 336 -23.50 70.87 38.51
CA SER A 336 -23.86 72.29 38.68
C SER A 336 -23.00 73.23 37.85
N GLU A 337 -21.71 72.94 37.66
CA GLU A 337 -20.84 73.69 36.74
C GLU A 337 -21.18 73.48 35.27
N MET A 338 -21.50 72.24 34.86
CA MET A 338 -21.90 71.92 33.48
C MET A 338 -23.27 72.50 33.09
N LEU A 339 -24.16 72.75 34.06
CA LEU A 339 -25.46 73.41 33.83
C LEU A 339 -25.36 74.94 33.78
N ASN A 340 -24.25 75.52 34.26
CA ASN A 340 -24.02 76.98 34.30
C ASN A 340 -23.14 77.48 33.14
N LYS A 341 -22.63 76.59 32.29
CA LYS A 341 -21.99 76.91 31.01
C LYS A 341 -22.95 76.58 29.88
#